data_AF-A0A1J4TYR9-F1
#
_entry.id   AF-A0A1J4TYR9-F1
#
_cell.length_a   1.000
_cell.length_b   1.000
_cell.length_c   1.000
_cell.angle_alpha   90.00
_cell.angle_beta   90.00
_cell.angle_gamma   90.00
#
_symmetry.space_group_name_H-M   'P 1'
#
loop_
_entity.id
_entity.type
_entity.pdbx_description
1 polymer ?
#
loop_
_entity_poly.entity_id
_entity_poly.type
_entity_poly.pdbx_seq_one_letter_code
_entity_poly.pdbx_strand_id
1 'polypeptide(L)' 'MMGDNRDHSNDSRFWGSVPYDNIEGTPWFVYFSIDENWEIRWDRVGKTPEDLELPAHLDLAREIRIQEDKADHGIY' A
#
# COMPACT_ATOMS: atom_id res chain seq x y z
N MET A 1 8.22 11.71 4.13
CA MET A 1 7.26 10.69 3.66
C MET A 1 7.79 9.32 4.05
N MET A 2 6.92 8.40 4.46
CA MET A 2 7.29 7.02 4.78
C MET A 2 6.22 6.12 4.16
N GLY A 3 6.63 5.07 3.46
CA GLY A 3 5.69 4.11 2.88
C GLY A 3 5.21 3.10 3.93
N ASP A 4 4.02 2.53 3.72
CA ASP A 4 3.49 1.47 4.57
C ASP A 4 4.26 0.16 4.41
N ASN A 5 4.71 -0.13 3.19
CA ASN A 5 5.61 -1.22 2.87
C ASN A 5 7.05 -0.88 3.31
N ARG A 6 7.36 -1.06 4.60
CA ARG A 6 8.60 -0.55 5.23
C ARG A 6 9.88 -1.09 4.61
N ASP A 7 9.93 -2.37 4.28
CA ASP A 7 11.14 -3.02 3.74
C ASP A 7 11.30 -2.78 2.24
N HIS A 8 10.19 -2.56 1.51
CA HIS A 8 10.20 -2.28 0.07
C HIS A 8 9.71 -0.85 -0.26
N SER A 9 10.20 0.15 0.47
CA SER A 9 9.87 1.56 0.22
C SER A 9 11.13 2.43 0.22
N ASN A 10 11.46 2.99 -0.95
CA ASN A 10 12.48 4.02 -1.07
C ASN A 10 11.89 5.39 -0.74
N ASP A 11 11.84 5.72 0.55
CA ASP A 11 11.23 6.94 1.07
C ASP A 11 12.22 7.87 1.79
N SER A 12 11.70 8.88 2.50
CA SER A 12 12.50 9.93 3.14
C SER A 12 13.55 9.42 4.12
N ARG A 13 13.50 8.15 4.56
CA ARG A 13 14.60 7.51 5.30
C ARG A 13 15.92 7.52 4.53
N PHE A 14 15.88 7.50 3.20
CA PHE A 14 17.07 7.46 2.33
C PHE A 14 17.38 8.80 1.69
N TRP A 15 16.37 9.58 1.30
CA TRP A 15 16.55 10.82 0.51
C TRP A 15 16.09 12.11 1.20
N GLY A 16 15.70 12.08 2.48
CA GLY A 16 15.37 13.27 3.26
C GLY A 16 13.94 13.79 3.09
N SER A 17 13.64 14.97 3.62
CA SER A 17 12.28 15.53 3.60
C SER A 17 11.84 16.03 2.22
N VAL A 18 10.52 15.98 1.95
CA VAL A 18 9.91 16.55 0.74
C VAL A 18 9.55 18.02 1.00
N PRO A 19 9.96 18.98 0.14
CA PRO A 19 9.49 20.36 0.21
C PRO A 19 7.96 20.46 0.04
N TYR A 20 7.32 21.39 0.75
CA TYR A 20 5.86 21.52 0.72
C TYR A 20 5.30 21.83 -0.67
N ASP A 21 6.03 22.60 -1.48
CA ASP A 21 5.63 22.97 -2.85
C ASP A 21 5.47 21.76 -3.79
N ASN A 22 6.02 20.60 -3.42
CA ASN A 22 5.88 19.36 -4.18
C ASN A 22 4.67 18.51 -3.73
N ILE A 23 3.88 18.97 -2.77
CA ILE A 23 2.70 18.25 -2.26
C ILE A 23 1.47 18.65 -3.07
N GLU A 24 0.89 17.70 -3.80
CA GLU A 24 -0.31 17.93 -4.63
C GLU A 24 -1.62 17.76 -3.85
N GLY A 25 -1.70 16.81 -2.92
CA GLY A 25 -2.94 16.54 -2.19
C GLY A 25 -2.95 15.26 -1.37
N THR A 26 -4.14 14.88 -0.90
CA THR A 26 -4.40 13.70 -0.07
C THR A 26 -5.24 12.69 -0.85
N PRO A 27 -4.95 11.38 -0.77
CA PRO A 27 -5.77 10.35 -1.41
C PRO A 27 -7.18 10.31 -0.81
N TRP A 28 -8.21 10.15 -1.65
CA TRP A 28 -9.61 10.15 -1.20
C TRP A 28 -10.20 8.74 -1.08
N PHE A 29 -10.12 7.94 -2.14
CA PHE A 29 -10.64 6.58 -2.18
C PHE A 29 -10.06 5.79 -3.37
N VAL A 30 -10.23 4.47 -3.35
CA VAL A 30 -9.81 3.58 -4.45
C VAL A 30 -10.90 3.54 -5.53
N TYR A 31 -10.66 4.18 -6.68
CA TYR A 31 -11.61 4.15 -7.80
C TYR A 31 -11.69 2.76 -8.48
N PHE A 32 -10.56 2.07 -8.62
CA PHE A 32 -10.48 0.78 -9.32
C PHE A 32 -9.37 -0.09 -8.74
N SER A 33 -9.59 -1.41 -8.68
CA SER A 33 -8.59 -2.38 -8.22
C SER A 33 -8.78 -3.73 -8.89
N ILE A 34 -7.69 -4.29 -9.41
CA ILE A 34 -7.63 -5.58 -10.10
C ILE A 34 -6.40 -6.35 -9.61
N ASP A 35 -6.49 -7.68 -9.57
CA ASP A 35 -5.37 -8.55 -9.20
C ASP A 35 -4.58 -9.07 -10.42
N GLU A 36 -3.57 -9.90 -10.16
CA GLU A 36 -2.73 -10.51 -11.20
C GLU A 36 -3.50 -11.50 -12.10
N ASN A 37 -4.62 -12.03 -11.62
CA ASN A 37 -5.50 -12.95 -12.34
C ASN A 37 -6.59 -12.21 -13.13
N TRP A 38 -6.51 -10.88 -13.23
CA TRP A 38 -7.50 -10.01 -13.86
C TRP A 38 -8.87 -10.00 -13.17
N GLU A 39 -8.93 -10.37 -11.89
CA GLU A 39 -10.15 -10.32 -11.08
C GLU A 39 -10.26 -8.98 -10.36
N ILE A 40 -11.47 -8.39 -10.36
CA ILE A 40 -11.73 -7.12 -9.69
C ILE A 40 -11.77 -7.35 -8.18
N ARG A 41 -10.95 -6.59 -7.43
CA ARG A 41 -10.89 -6.60 -5.96
C ARG A 41 -12.00 -5.72 -5.37
N TRP A 42 -13.23 -6.22 -5.43
CA TRP A 42 -14.43 -5.49 -4.99
C TRP A 42 -14.40 -5.05 -3.51
N ASP A 43 -13.63 -5.74 -2.68
CA ASP A 43 -13.40 -5.39 -1.28
C ASP A 43 -12.64 -4.07 -1.10
N ARG A 44 -11.90 -3.61 -2.12
CA ARG A 44 -11.12 -2.36 -2.09
C ARG A 44 -11.78 -1.21 -2.82
N VAL A 45 -12.57 -1.48 -3.86
CA VAL A 45 -13.19 -0.44 -4.69
C VAL A 45 -14.18 0.39 -3.86
N GLY A 46 -14.04 1.72 -3.95
CA GLY A 46 -14.86 2.70 -3.22
C GLY A 46 -14.46 2.91 -1.76
N LYS A 47 -13.44 2.21 -1.25
CA LYS A 47 -12.93 2.37 0.12
C LYS A 47 -12.00 3.56 0.25
N THR A 48 -12.09 4.27 1.37
CA THR A 48 -11.12 5.32 1.72
C THR A 48 -9.86 4.71 2.33
N PRO A 49 -8.75 5.47 2.47
CA PRO A 49 -7.58 5.02 3.21
C PRO A 49 -7.93 4.53 4.63
N GLU A 50 -8.79 5.28 5.33
CA GLU A 50 -9.20 4.95 6.70
C GLU A 50 -9.99 3.63 6.77
N ASP A 51 -10.85 3.36 5.77
CA ASP A 51 -11.55 2.08 5.68
C ASP A 51 -10.55 0.92 5.56
N LEU A 52 -9.49 1.08 4.77
CA LEU A 52 -8.49 0.04 4.52
C LEU A 52 -7.55 -0.19 5.71
N GLU A 53 -7.49 0.75 6.66
CA GLU A 53 -6.76 0.61 7.91
C GLU A 53 -7.53 -0.19 8.98
N LEU A 54 -8.82 -0.49 8.75
CA LEU A 54 -9.61 -1.30 9.66
C LEU A 54 -9.01 -2.71 9.84
N PRO A 55 -9.10 -3.31 11.04
CA PRO A 55 -8.45 -4.60 11.33
C PRO A 55 -8.75 -5.70 10.31
N ALA A 56 -9.99 -5.79 9.83
CA ALA A 56 -10.40 -6.80 8.86
C ALA A 56 -9.60 -6.73 7.54
N HIS A 57 -9.28 -5.53 7.06
CA HIS A 57 -8.51 -5.34 5.84
C HIS A 57 -7.00 -5.38 6.11
N LEU A 58 -6.57 -4.82 7.24
CA LEU A 58 -5.17 -4.78 7.61
C LEU A 58 -4.59 -6.17 7.88
N ASP A 59 -5.33 -7.04 8.57
CA ASP A 59 -4.89 -8.40 8.87
C ASP A 59 -4.81 -9.25 7.60
N LEU A 60 -5.80 -9.13 6.70
CA LEU A 60 -5.75 -9.75 5.37
C LEU A 60 -4.53 -9.26 4.56
N ALA A 61 -4.27 -7.95 4.53
CA ALA A 61 -3.14 -7.37 3.82
C ALA A 61 -1.79 -7.85 4.39
N ARG A 62 -1.69 -8.00 5.72
CA ARG A 62 -0.50 -8.56 6.38
C ARG A 62 -0.28 -10.02 6.01
N GLU A 63 -1.33 -10.83 6.02
CA GLU A 63 -1.26 -12.24 5.65
C GLU A 63 -0.78 -12.42 4.21
N ILE A 64 -1.37 -11.68 3.27
CA ILE A 64 -0.99 -11.70 1.85
C ILE A 64 0.48 -11.32 1.70
N ARG A 65 0.89 -10.21 2.33
CA ARG A 65 2.27 -9.75 2.30
C ARG A 65 3.25 -10.80 2.83
N ILE A 66 2.94 -11.48 3.94
CA ILE A 66 3.80 -12.52 4.50
C ILE A 66 3.97 -13.69 3.50
N GLN A 67 2.98 -13.98 2.67
CA GLN A 67 3.11 -15.00 1.63
C GLN A 67 3.96 -14.49 0.46
N GLU A 68 3.75 -13.25 0.02
CA GLU A 68 4.53 -12.61 -1.05
C GLU A 68 6.02 -12.52 -0.65
N ASP A 69 6.33 -11.99 0.53
CA ASP A 69 7.70 -11.84 1.05
C ASP A 69 8.42 -13.21 1.16
N LYS A 70 7.68 -14.30 1.46
CA LYS A 70 8.25 -15.67 1.47
C LYS A 70 8.63 -16.17 0.07
N ALA A 71 7.86 -15.79 -0.95
CA ALA A 71 8.13 -16.16 -2.33
C ALA A 71 9.33 -15.37 -2.91
N ASP A 72 9.62 -14.22 -2.32
CA ASP A 72 10.60 -13.27 -2.81
C ASP A 72 12.05 -13.57 -2.39
N HIS A 73 12.30 -14.57 -1.52
CA HIS A 73 13.64 -15.01 -1.12
C HIS A 73 14.65 -13.90 -0.68
N GLY A 74 14.17 -12.69 -0.36
CA GLY A 74 15.00 -11.55 -0.02
C GLY A 74 15.83 -10.98 -1.18
N ILE A 75 15.32 -11.03 -2.43
CA ILE A 75 15.99 -10.39 -3.60
C ILE A 75 15.71 -8.88 -3.74
N TYR A 76 15.20 -8.24 -2.68
CA TYR A 76 15.19 -6.79 -2.52
C TYR A 76 16.12 -6.35 -1.39
#